data_AF-D6K960-F1
#
_entry.id   AF-D6K960-F1
#
_cell.length_a   1.000
_cell.length_b   1.000
_cell.length_c   1.000
_cell.angle_alpha   90.00
_cell.angle_beta   90.00
_cell.angle_gamma   90.00
#
_symmetry.space_group_name_H-M   'P 1'
#
loop_
_entity.id
_entity.type
_entity.pdbx_description
1 polymer ?
#
loop_
_entity_poly.entity_id
_entity_poly.type
_entity_poly.pdbx_seq_one_letter_code
_entity_poly.pdbx_strand_id
1 'polypeptide(L)'
;MGAGTGRGGRRMRAAEQWRPTGEPAPARPPGGPGPADAPEAAPGQGLSTDLLDGVRQWLARSGAEPTPARVAQALREQGRVLGDAEVLGAAERLRSELIGSGPLEPLLADPMVTDVLVSGPDQVWVDRGGGLERAAVAFPDAAAVRRLAQRLAAVAGRRLDDARPWVDARLPDGTRLHAVLPPVAVGCTCLSLRVVRPRAFTLGELVAAGTVPPGGDLVLRALIEARLSFLVSGGTGTGKTTLLSALLGLVGPGERIVLAEDSAELRPDHPHVVHLETRPANQEGAGLVTLEDLVRQALRMRPDRLVVGEVRGGEVVHLLAALNTGH
;
A
#
# COMPACT_ATOMS: atom_id res chain seq x y z
N MET A 1 46.34 -49.16 16.85
CA MET A 1 46.98 -49.51 18.14
C MET A 1 46.76 -48.36 19.10
N GLY A 2 46.18 -48.64 20.28
CA GLY A 2 46.07 -47.88 21.56
C GLY A 2 45.90 -46.35 21.54
N ALA A 3 45.11 -45.68 22.40
CA ALA A 3 44.30 -45.97 23.59
C ALA A 3 43.37 -44.72 23.72
N GLY A 4 42.14 -44.73 24.23
CA GLY A 4 41.62 -45.35 25.44
C GLY A 4 41.54 -44.31 26.57
N THR A 5 40.33 -44.03 27.05
CA THR A 5 39.88 -43.40 28.33
C THR A 5 38.91 -42.23 28.10
N GLY A 6 37.77 -42.08 28.77
CA GLY A 6 37.17 -42.89 29.83
C GLY A 6 35.72 -42.45 30.12
N ARG A 7 34.93 -43.46 30.46
CA ARG A 7 33.90 -43.56 31.51
C ARG A 7 33.07 -42.32 31.89
N GLY A 8 31.75 -42.56 32.01
CA GLY A 8 30.99 -42.01 33.13
C GLY A 8 29.49 -41.85 32.92
N GLY A 9 28.74 -42.96 32.86
CA GLY A 9 27.30 -42.90 33.09
C GLY A 9 26.97 -42.63 34.56
N ARG A 10 25.91 -41.88 34.84
CA ARG A 10 25.11 -42.03 36.06
C ARG A 10 23.67 -41.56 35.81
N ARG A 11 22.76 -42.38 36.33
CA ARG A 11 21.31 -42.38 36.21
C ARG A 11 20.64 -41.46 37.24
N MET A 12 19.44 -40.99 36.86
CA MET A 12 18.19 -40.85 37.64
C MET A 12 18.15 -40.01 38.93
N ARG A 13 17.15 -39.12 38.94
CA ARG A 13 16.07 -38.85 39.94
C ARG A 13 15.73 -37.35 39.85
N ALA A 14 14.54 -36.84 40.12
CA ALA A 14 13.20 -37.34 40.30
C ALA A 14 12.30 -36.08 40.24
N ALA A 15 11.00 -36.29 40.09
CA ALA A 15 9.97 -35.26 40.03
C ALA A 15 10.03 -34.24 41.19
N GLU A 16 9.91 -32.96 40.86
CA GLU A 16 9.53 -31.92 41.82
C GLU A 16 8.17 -31.34 41.46
N GLN A 17 7.29 -31.47 42.44
CA GLN A 17 5.89 -31.10 42.45
C GLN A 17 5.76 -29.59 42.66
N TRP A 18 5.10 -28.93 41.72
CA TRP A 18 4.61 -27.56 41.90
C TRP A 18 3.41 -27.55 42.85
N ARG A 19 3.53 -26.87 44.00
CA ARG A 19 2.43 -26.61 44.94
C ARG A 19 1.97 -25.15 44.79
N PRO A 20 0.66 -24.87 44.71
CA PRO A 20 0.14 -23.51 44.82
C PRO A 20 -0.13 -23.16 46.29
N THR A 21 0.36 -22.01 46.74
CA THR A 21 -0.05 -21.39 48.02
C THR A 21 -0.43 -19.94 47.77
N GLY A 22 -1.67 -19.59 48.13
CA GLY A 22 -2.19 -18.23 48.10
C GLY A 22 -3.72 -18.23 48.24
N GLU A 23 -4.22 -18.43 49.46
CA GLU A 23 -5.62 -18.15 49.81
C GLU A 23 -5.88 -16.63 49.91
N PRO A 24 -7.07 -16.14 49.51
CA PRO A 24 -7.43 -14.72 49.56
C PRO A 24 -7.97 -14.28 50.93
N ALA A 25 -7.66 -13.05 51.32
CA ALA A 25 -8.14 -12.40 52.54
C ALA A 25 -9.61 -11.92 52.44
N PRO A 26 -10.38 -11.83 53.55
CA PRO A 26 -11.82 -11.64 53.53
C PRO A 26 -12.29 -10.21 53.23
N ALA A 27 -13.45 -10.14 52.57
CA ALA A 27 -14.16 -8.92 52.18
C ALA A 27 -14.71 -8.12 53.38
N ARG A 28 -14.60 -6.78 53.30
CA ARG A 28 -15.30 -5.81 54.16
C ARG A 28 -16.70 -5.48 53.58
N PRO A 29 -17.71 -5.23 54.42
CA PRO A 29 -19.08 -4.95 53.98
C PRO A 29 -19.23 -3.55 53.35
N PRO A 30 -20.20 -3.33 52.45
CA PRO A 30 -20.41 -2.05 51.79
C PRO A 30 -21.10 -1.04 52.74
N GLY A 31 -20.52 0.17 52.83
CA GLY A 31 -21.18 1.33 53.40
C GLY A 31 -22.21 1.92 52.41
N GLY A 32 -23.35 2.36 52.93
CA GLY A 32 -24.46 2.94 52.17
C GLY A 32 -24.17 4.31 51.54
N PRO A 33 -25.11 4.84 50.72
CA PRO A 33 -24.85 5.93 49.79
C PRO A 33 -24.87 7.31 50.47
N GLY A 34 -23.80 8.09 50.24
CA GLY A 34 -23.77 9.54 50.42
C GLY A 34 -24.25 10.27 49.15
N PRO A 35 -24.59 11.56 49.25
CA PRO A 35 -25.45 12.25 48.29
C PRO A 35 -24.77 12.52 46.94
N ALA A 36 -25.62 12.63 45.94
CA ALA A 36 -25.33 12.74 44.52
C ALA A 36 -24.28 13.82 44.16
N ASP A 37 -23.14 13.37 43.65
CA ASP A 37 -22.39 14.10 42.64
C ASP A 37 -22.79 13.56 41.26
N ALA A 38 -23.31 14.46 40.43
CA ALA A 38 -23.63 14.18 39.03
C ALA A 38 -22.38 13.66 38.31
N PRO A 39 -22.49 12.66 37.43
CA PRO A 39 -21.34 12.20 36.67
C PRO A 39 -20.92 13.30 35.70
N GLU A 40 -19.78 13.90 35.98
CA GLU A 40 -19.00 14.71 35.06
C GLU A 40 -18.65 13.83 33.85
N ALA A 41 -19.16 14.20 32.67
CA ALA A 41 -19.06 13.40 31.47
C ALA A 41 -17.59 13.25 31.03
N ALA A 42 -17.12 12.00 30.97
CA ALA A 42 -15.80 11.67 30.46
C ALA A 42 -15.66 12.06 28.97
N PRO A 43 -14.55 12.69 28.54
CA PRO A 43 -14.32 13.01 27.13
C PRO A 43 -13.92 11.74 26.38
N GLY A 44 -14.69 11.35 25.36
CA GLY A 44 -14.27 10.29 24.42
C GLY A 44 -15.29 9.21 24.04
N GLN A 45 -16.59 9.44 24.14
CA GLN A 45 -17.56 8.54 23.48
C GLN A 45 -17.62 8.88 21.99
N GLY A 46 -17.05 8.02 21.14
CA GLY A 46 -17.14 8.19 19.70
C GLY A 46 -18.59 8.29 19.21
N LEU A 47 -18.82 9.10 18.18
CA LEU A 47 -20.12 9.26 17.51
C LEU A 47 -20.80 7.90 17.22
N SER A 48 -22.09 7.78 17.55
CA SER A 48 -22.86 6.56 17.35
C SER A 48 -23.00 6.21 15.86
N THR A 49 -22.98 4.92 15.54
CA THR A 49 -23.08 4.39 14.16
C THR A 49 -24.32 4.91 13.42
N ASP A 50 -25.47 4.97 14.09
CA ASP A 50 -26.74 5.47 13.53
C ASP A 50 -26.64 6.93 13.06
N LEU A 51 -25.83 7.72 13.75
CA LEU A 51 -25.68 9.15 13.50
C LEU A 51 -24.74 9.40 12.32
N LEU A 52 -23.69 8.59 12.19
CA LEU A 52 -22.87 8.55 10.97
C LEU A 52 -23.70 8.09 9.77
N ASP A 53 -24.56 7.08 9.93
CA ASP A 53 -25.45 6.61 8.85
C ASP A 53 -26.45 7.67 8.38
N GLY A 54 -27.03 8.45 9.30
CA GLY A 54 -27.90 9.57 8.96
C GLY A 54 -27.18 10.63 8.11
N VAL A 55 -25.97 11.03 8.51
CA VAL A 55 -25.14 11.96 7.73
C VAL A 55 -24.76 11.36 6.37
N ARG A 56 -24.46 10.06 6.33
CA ARG A 56 -24.13 9.33 5.10
C ARG A 56 -25.26 9.39 4.07
N GLN A 57 -26.50 9.13 4.51
CA GLN A 57 -27.69 9.23 3.66
C GLN A 57 -27.97 10.65 3.18
N TRP A 58 -27.65 11.66 3.99
CA TRP A 58 -27.78 13.06 3.61
C TRP A 58 -26.78 13.47 2.52
N LEU A 59 -25.50 13.08 2.69
CA LEU A 59 -24.44 13.32 1.71
C LEU A 59 -24.73 12.61 0.38
N ALA A 60 -25.20 11.36 0.44
CA ALA A 60 -25.57 10.60 -0.75
C ALA A 60 -26.71 11.26 -1.56
N ARG A 61 -27.71 11.86 -0.88
CA ARG A 61 -28.81 12.57 -1.54
C ARG A 61 -28.40 13.92 -2.13
N SER A 62 -27.46 14.60 -1.48
CA SER A 62 -26.98 15.92 -1.91
C SER A 62 -25.86 15.84 -2.96
N GLY A 63 -25.21 14.67 -3.12
CA GLY A 63 -24.04 14.50 -3.98
C GLY A 63 -22.81 15.27 -3.49
N ALA A 64 -22.80 15.70 -2.22
CA ALA A 64 -21.76 16.55 -1.66
C ALA A 64 -20.63 15.72 -1.02
N GLU A 65 -19.40 16.22 -1.12
CA GLU A 65 -18.26 15.64 -0.42
C GLU A 65 -18.38 15.84 1.12
N PRO A 66 -17.91 14.87 1.93
CA PRO A 66 -17.96 14.87 3.39
C PRO A 66 -16.92 15.84 4.00
N THR A 67 -17.05 17.13 3.69
CA THR A 67 -16.24 18.18 4.33
C THR A 67 -16.74 18.48 5.75
N PRO A 68 -15.89 19.00 6.66
CA PRO A 68 -16.31 19.39 8.01
C PRO A 68 -17.53 20.31 8.02
N ALA A 69 -17.59 21.27 7.09
CA ALA A 69 -18.72 22.18 6.95
C ALA A 69 -20.02 21.46 6.57
N ARG A 70 -19.95 20.48 5.66
CA ARG A 70 -21.12 19.70 5.20
C ARG A 70 -21.58 18.70 6.24
N VAL A 71 -20.66 18.07 6.95
CA VAL A 71 -21.00 17.17 8.06
C VAL A 71 -21.63 17.97 9.21
N ALA A 72 -21.09 19.14 9.56
CA ALA A 72 -21.73 20.06 10.50
C ALA A 72 -23.12 20.51 10.05
N GLN A 73 -23.34 20.69 8.75
CA GLN A 73 -24.65 21.03 8.20
C GLN A 73 -25.63 19.86 8.35
N ALA A 74 -25.25 18.66 7.93
CA ALA A 74 -26.09 17.46 8.02
C ALA A 74 -26.47 17.13 9.48
N LEU A 75 -25.54 17.30 10.42
CA LEU A 75 -25.76 17.11 11.86
C LEU A 75 -26.74 18.15 12.43
N ARG A 76 -26.62 19.40 12.01
CA ARG A 76 -27.55 20.48 12.38
C ARG A 76 -28.96 20.23 11.86
N GLU A 77 -29.10 19.78 10.62
CA GLU A 77 -30.41 19.43 10.04
C GLU A 77 -31.07 18.22 10.74
N GLN A 78 -30.28 17.38 11.40
CA GLN A 78 -30.75 16.29 12.26
C GLN A 78 -30.96 16.72 13.72
N GLY A 79 -30.89 18.02 14.02
CA GLY A 79 -31.17 18.59 15.33
C GLY A 79 -30.07 18.37 16.37
N ARG A 80 -28.83 18.12 15.95
CA ARG A 80 -27.70 17.86 16.86
C ARG A 80 -26.60 18.91 16.75
N VAL A 81 -26.06 19.26 17.92
CA VAL A 81 -24.92 20.17 18.09
C VAL A 81 -23.79 19.36 18.70
N LEU A 82 -22.67 19.26 17.99
CA LEU A 82 -21.46 18.54 18.41
C LEU A 82 -20.30 19.54 18.42
N GLY A 83 -19.26 19.25 19.20
CA GLY A 83 -18.06 20.08 19.26
C GLY A 83 -17.24 19.99 17.97
N ASP A 84 -16.43 21.03 17.69
CA ASP A 84 -15.61 21.10 16.47
C ASP A 84 -14.71 19.87 16.26
N ALA A 85 -14.13 19.33 17.34
CA ALA A 85 -13.31 18.12 17.28
C ALA A 85 -14.11 16.86 16.88
N GLU A 86 -15.36 16.76 17.35
CA GLU A 86 -16.24 15.64 17.00
C GLU A 86 -16.71 15.74 15.56
N VAL A 87 -17.04 16.95 15.09
CA VAL A 87 -17.38 17.23 13.69
C VAL A 87 -16.20 16.91 12.78
N LEU A 88 -14.99 17.32 13.15
CA LEU A 88 -13.78 17.03 12.39
C LEU A 88 -13.54 15.52 12.30
N GLY A 89 -13.64 14.81 13.43
CA GLY A 89 -13.52 13.34 13.46
C GLY A 89 -14.65 12.60 12.73
N ALA A 90 -15.86 13.18 12.66
CA ALA A 90 -16.96 12.65 11.87
C ALA A 90 -16.70 12.80 10.37
N ALA A 91 -16.26 13.99 9.96
CA ALA A 91 -15.94 14.30 8.58
C ALA A 91 -14.79 13.45 8.08
N GLU A 92 -13.74 13.26 8.88
CA GLU A 92 -12.61 12.43 8.49
C GLU A 92 -12.99 10.95 8.35
N ARG A 93 -13.82 10.41 9.26
CA ARG A 93 -14.37 9.06 9.14
C ARG A 93 -15.27 8.90 7.92
N LEU A 94 -16.19 9.82 7.69
CA LEU A 94 -17.09 9.79 6.53
C LEU A 94 -16.32 9.95 5.22
N ARG A 95 -15.28 10.80 5.19
CA ARG A 95 -14.38 10.98 4.05
C ARG A 95 -13.64 9.69 3.76
N SER A 96 -13.03 9.07 4.78
CA SER A 96 -12.37 7.78 4.63
C SER A 96 -13.33 6.70 4.13
N GLU A 97 -14.58 6.66 4.59
CA GLU A 97 -15.53 5.62 4.19
C GLU A 97 -16.19 5.84 2.81
N LEU A 98 -16.53 7.10 2.51
CA LEU A 98 -17.28 7.47 1.29
C LEU A 98 -16.36 7.69 0.09
N ILE A 99 -15.15 8.19 0.32
CA ILE A 99 -14.20 8.58 -0.75
C ILE A 99 -12.88 7.82 -0.60
N GLY A 100 -12.43 7.59 0.63
CA GLY A 100 -11.18 6.91 0.92
C GLY A 100 -11.24 5.39 0.87
N SER A 101 -10.19 4.79 1.41
CA SER A 101 -9.96 3.34 1.52
C SER A 101 -10.63 2.70 2.75
N GLY A 102 -11.43 3.50 3.49
CA GLY A 102 -12.23 3.06 4.62
C GLY A 102 -11.38 2.42 5.72
N PRO A 103 -11.72 1.20 6.20
CA PRO A 103 -10.97 0.53 7.25
C PRO A 103 -9.48 0.31 6.96
N LEU A 104 -9.06 0.39 5.69
CA LEU A 104 -7.67 0.21 5.28
C LEU A 104 -6.84 1.49 5.37
N GLU A 105 -7.45 2.67 5.54
CA GLU A 105 -6.76 3.97 5.54
C GLU A 105 -5.60 4.01 6.55
N PRO A 106 -5.74 3.55 7.80
CA PRO A 106 -4.63 3.58 8.75
C PRO A 106 -3.46 2.69 8.34
N LEU A 107 -3.71 1.60 7.60
CA LEU A 107 -2.67 0.73 7.07
C LEU A 107 -1.96 1.39 5.88
N LEU A 108 -2.71 2.03 4.98
CA LEU A 108 -2.12 2.72 3.82
C LEU A 108 -1.37 4.00 4.19
N ALA A 109 -1.72 4.62 5.32
CA ALA A 109 -1.02 5.78 5.86
C ALA A 109 0.29 5.43 6.60
N ASP A 110 0.50 4.17 6.98
CA ASP A 110 1.73 3.71 7.62
C ASP A 110 2.88 3.71 6.59
N PRO A 111 3.93 4.53 6.77
CA PRO A 111 5.02 4.66 5.79
C PRO A 111 5.85 3.38 5.62
N MET A 112 5.74 2.42 6.55
CA MET A 112 6.40 1.13 6.45
C MET A 112 5.64 0.15 5.56
N VAL A 113 4.34 0.35 5.34
CA VAL A 113 3.49 -0.57 4.57
C VAL A 113 3.78 -0.46 3.08
N THR A 114 4.03 -1.61 2.46
CA THR A 114 4.22 -1.71 1.01
C THR A 114 2.99 -2.29 0.31
N ASP A 115 2.30 -3.23 0.97
CA ASP A 115 1.19 -3.97 0.39
C ASP A 115 0.09 -4.19 1.44
N VAL A 116 -1.18 -4.07 1.03
CA VAL A 116 -2.36 -4.43 1.82
C VAL A 116 -3.24 -5.34 0.96
N LEU A 117 -3.47 -6.56 1.43
CA LEU A 117 -4.21 -7.59 0.72
C LEU A 117 -5.47 -7.97 1.51
N VAL A 118 -6.61 -8.09 0.83
CA VAL A 118 -7.87 -8.56 1.41
C VAL A 118 -8.34 -9.76 0.60
N SER A 119 -8.49 -10.91 1.27
CA SER A 119 -9.01 -12.15 0.66
C SER A 119 -10.38 -12.54 1.23
N GLY A 120 -10.86 -11.81 2.23
CA GLY A 120 -12.12 -12.06 2.91
C GLY A 120 -12.36 -11.02 4.01
N PRO A 121 -13.55 -10.99 4.63
CA PRO A 121 -13.90 -9.98 5.62
C PRO A 121 -12.97 -9.97 6.85
N ASP A 122 -12.50 -11.14 7.26
CA ASP A 122 -11.60 -11.35 8.41
C ASP A 122 -10.15 -11.67 7.98
N GLN A 123 -9.85 -11.54 6.68
CA GLN A 123 -8.58 -11.95 6.07
C GLN A 123 -7.90 -10.76 5.40
N VAL A 124 -7.45 -9.83 6.23
CA VAL A 124 -6.61 -8.69 5.82
C VAL A 124 -5.15 -8.99 6.16
N TRP A 125 -4.28 -8.81 5.18
CA TRP A 125 -2.85 -9.01 5.28
C TRP A 125 -2.12 -7.73 4.91
N VAL A 126 -0.94 -7.53 5.49
CA VAL A 126 -0.11 -6.36 5.26
C VAL A 126 1.35 -6.81 5.13
N ASP A 127 2.12 -6.17 4.26
CA ASP A 127 3.57 -6.34 4.17
C ASP A 127 4.25 -5.01 4.52
N ARG A 128 5.29 -5.08 5.36
CA ARG A 128 6.15 -3.95 5.77
C ARG A 128 7.61 -4.10 5.31
N GLY A 129 7.85 -4.96 4.33
CA GLY A 129 9.17 -5.36 3.84
C GLY A 129 9.73 -6.64 4.49
N GLY A 130 9.01 -7.23 5.45
CA GLY A 130 9.38 -8.48 6.12
C GLY A 130 8.60 -9.71 5.64
N GLY A 131 7.65 -9.52 4.70
CA GLY A 131 6.68 -10.53 4.29
C GLY A 131 5.29 -10.27 4.87
N LEU A 132 4.32 -11.07 4.43
CA LEU A 132 2.91 -10.89 4.77
C LEU A 132 2.60 -11.29 6.23
N GLU A 133 1.96 -10.38 6.95
CA GLU A 133 1.41 -10.61 8.29
C GLU A 133 -0.08 -10.27 8.36
N ARG A 134 -0.81 -10.90 9.28
CA ARG A 134 -2.25 -10.69 9.42
C ARG A 134 -2.53 -9.39 10.18
N ALA A 135 -3.33 -8.50 9.59
CA ALA A 135 -3.74 -7.26 10.22
C ALA A 135 -4.98 -7.47 11.12
N ALA A 136 -5.13 -6.62 12.14
CA ALA A 136 -6.30 -6.63 13.03
C ALA A 136 -7.57 -6.03 12.39
N VAL A 137 -7.45 -5.48 11.17
CA VAL A 137 -8.57 -4.88 10.46
C VAL A 137 -9.52 -5.96 9.96
N ALA A 138 -10.82 -5.75 10.13
CA ALA A 138 -11.86 -6.63 9.63
C ALA A 138 -13.01 -5.82 9.01
N PHE A 139 -13.70 -6.44 8.06
CA PHE A 139 -14.92 -5.95 7.44
C PHE A 139 -16.13 -6.65 8.05
N PRO A 140 -17.30 -5.98 8.10
CA PRO A 140 -18.51 -6.58 8.67
C PRO A 140 -19.01 -7.78 7.86
N ASP A 141 -18.86 -7.74 6.54
CA ASP A 141 -19.30 -8.81 5.63
C ASP A 141 -18.57 -8.76 4.28
N ALA A 142 -18.77 -9.79 3.45
CA ALA A 142 -18.21 -9.87 2.10
C ALA A 142 -18.74 -8.76 1.17
N ALA A 143 -19.97 -8.29 1.42
CA ALA A 143 -20.57 -7.21 0.65
C ALA A 143 -19.84 -5.87 0.90
N ALA A 144 -19.30 -5.64 2.09
CA ALA A 144 -18.51 -4.47 2.43
C ALA A 144 -17.18 -4.44 1.67
N VAL A 145 -16.50 -5.59 1.54
CA VAL A 145 -15.29 -5.72 0.72
C VAL A 145 -15.61 -5.41 -0.74
N ARG A 146 -16.69 -5.98 -1.29
CA ARG A 146 -17.16 -5.68 -2.66
C ARG A 146 -17.44 -4.18 -2.85
N ARG A 147 -18.20 -3.57 -1.94
CA ARG A 147 -18.51 -2.13 -2.00
C ARG A 147 -17.23 -1.28 -1.95
N LEU A 148 -16.24 -1.64 -1.13
CA LEU A 148 -14.96 -0.93 -1.08
C LEU A 148 -14.22 -1.04 -2.43
N ALA A 149 -14.06 -2.24 -2.97
CA ALA A 149 -13.40 -2.46 -4.25
C ALA A 149 -14.06 -1.65 -5.38
N GLN A 150 -15.39 -1.64 -5.44
CA GLN A 150 -16.15 -0.88 -6.45
C GLN A 150 -15.99 0.64 -6.30
N ARG A 151 -15.97 1.15 -5.06
CA ARG A 151 -15.70 2.58 -4.81
C ARG A 151 -14.30 2.97 -5.23
N LEU A 152 -13.29 2.19 -4.83
CA LEU A 152 -11.89 2.45 -5.20
C LEU A 152 -11.68 2.41 -6.73
N ALA A 153 -12.33 1.46 -7.41
CA ALA A 153 -12.34 1.41 -8.88
C ALA A 153 -12.96 2.67 -9.50
N ALA A 154 -14.11 3.12 -8.98
CA ALA A 154 -14.81 4.31 -9.46
C ALA A 154 -13.97 5.59 -9.24
N VAL A 155 -13.32 5.73 -8.09
CA VAL A 155 -12.39 6.83 -7.79
C VAL A 155 -11.22 6.85 -8.80
N ALA A 156 -10.74 5.68 -9.22
CA ALA A 156 -9.73 5.55 -10.26
C ALA A 156 -10.26 5.66 -11.70
N GLY A 157 -11.53 6.03 -11.89
CA GLY A 157 -12.16 6.16 -13.21
C GLY A 157 -12.33 4.83 -13.94
N ARG A 158 -12.40 3.72 -13.20
CA ARG A 158 -12.57 2.36 -13.73
C ARG A 158 -13.91 1.77 -13.30
N ARG A 159 -14.35 0.77 -14.08
CA ARG A 159 -15.59 0.03 -13.83
C ARG A 159 -15.27 -1.35 -13.27
N LEU A 160 -15.92 -1.71 -12.17
CA LEU A 160 -15.83 -3.01 -11.52
C LEU A 160 -17.25 -3.49 -11.17
N ASP A 161 -17.74 -4.50 -11.88
CA ASP A 161 -19.08 -5.06 -11.71
C ASP A 161 -19.16 -6.49 -12.26
N ASP A 162 -20.35 -7.10 -12.27
CA ASP A 162 -20.49 -8.51 -12.66
C ASP A 162 -20.20 -8.75 -14.16
N ALA A 163 -20.23 -7.69 -15.00
CA ALA A 163 -19.83 -7.77 -16.40
C ALA A 163 -18.31 -7.56 -16.59
N ARG A 164 -17.66 -6.84 -15.67
CA ARG A 164 -16.19 -6.66 -15.60
C ARG A 164 -15.71 -7.04 -14.20
N PRO A 165 -15.52 -8.34 -13.92
CA PRO A 165 -15.31 -8.84 -12.56
C PRO A 165 -13.87 -8.68 -12.07
N TRP A 166 -13.00 -7.95 -12.78
CA TRP A 166 -11.70 -7.52 -12.26
C TRP A 166 -11.33 -6.14 -12.76
N VAL A 167 -10.40 -5.50 -12.06
CA VAL A 167 -9.89 -4.18 -12.42
C VAL A 167 -8.43 -4.01 -11.99
N ASP A 168 -7.66 -3.37 -12.86
CA ASP A 168 -6.35 -2.79 -12.56
C ASP A 168 -6.46 -1.27 -12.68
N ALA A 169 -6.09 -0.58 -11.60
CA ALA A 169 -6.24 0.86 -11.51
C ALA A 169 -5.17 1.52 -10.62
N ARG A 170 -5.08 2.85 -10.70
CA ARG A 170 -4.26 3.66 -9.83
C ARG A 170 -5.12 4.69 -9.12
N LEU A 171 -5.01 4.71 -7.80
CA LEU A 171 -5.71 5.68 -6.96
C LEU A 171 -5.03 7.06 -7.05
N PRO A 172 -5.71 8.15 -6.67
CA PRO A 172 -5.17 9.51 -6.76
C PRO A 172 -3.86 9.73 -5.98
N ASP A 173 -3.63 8.97 -4.91
CA ASP A 173 -2.39 8.97 -4.12
C ASP A 173 -1.24 8.18 -4.78
N GLY A 174 -1.50 7.53 -5.91
CA GLY A 174 -0.55 6.69 -6.63
C GLY A 174 -0.61 5.21 -6.27
N THR A 175 -1.36 4.82 -5.23
CA THR A 175 -1.54 3.44 -4.79
C THR A 175 -2.14 2.61 -5.93
N ARG A 176 -1.55 1.44 -6.19
CA ARG A 176 -2.08 0.52 -7.20
C ARG A 176 -3.17 -0.33 -6.60
N LEU A 177 -4.26 -0.45 -7.34
CA LEU A 177 -5.39 -1.30 -7.02
C LEU A 177 -5.48 -2.43 -8.04
N HIS A 178 -5.50 -3.66 -7.54
CA HIS A 178 -6.07 -4.79 -8.24
C HIS A 178 -7.26 -5.31 -7.43
N ALA A 179 -8.38 -5.60 -8.08
CA ALA A 179 -9.52 -6.24 -7.42
C ALA A 179 -10.20 -7.24 -8.33
N VAL A 180 -10.76 -8.30 -7.72
CA VAL A 180 -11.46 -9.39 -8.41
C VAL A 180 -12.75 -9.74 -7.66
N LEU A 181 -13.88 -9.73 -8.36
CA LEU A 181 -15.20 -10.06 -7.83
C LEU A 181 -15.52 -11.56 -7.96
N PRO A 182 -16.40 -12.10 -7.09
CA PRO A 182 -17.05 -13.37 -7.35
C PRO A 182 -17.87 -13.35 -8.66
N PRO A 183 -18.01 -14.48 -9.37
CA PRO A 183 -17.52 -15.82 -9.00
C PRO A 183 -16.06 -16.09 -9.39
N VAL A 184 -15.36 -15.14 -10.01
CA VAL A 184 -13.95 -15.33 -10.42
C VAL A 184 -13.06 -15.50 -9.19
N ALA A 185 -13.24 -14.64 -8.19
CA ALA A 185 -12.71 -14.86 -6.86
C ALA A 185 -13.69 -15.75 -6.08
N VAL A 186 -13.28 -16.98 -5.78
CA VAL A 186 -14.12 -17.94 -5.05
C VAL A 186 -14.27 -17.49 -3.60
N GLY A 187 -15.52 -17.38 -3.13
CA GLY A 187 -15.85 -17.06 -1.74
C GLY A 187 -16.08 -15.58 -1.46
N CYS A 188 -15.14 -14.69 -1.81
CA CYS A 188 -15.23 -13.25 -1.56
C CYS A 188 -14.53 -12.44 -2.64
N THR A 189 -14.86 -11.14 -2.72
CA THR A 189 -14.03 -10.17 -3.46
C THR A 189 -12.61 -10.15 -2.90
N CYS A 190 -11.62 -10.23 -3.78
CA CYS A 190 -10.21 -10.06 -3.45
C CYS A 190 -9.74 -8.66 -3.83
N LEU A 191 -8.89 -8.06 -3.00
CA LEU A 191 -8.35 -6.72 -3.20
C LEU A 191 -6.85 -6.72 -2.87
N SER A 192 -6.03 -6.16 -3.75
CA SER A 192 -4.60 -5.97 -3.56
C SER A 192 -4.27 -4.50 -3.76
N LEU A 193 -3.78 -3.85 -2.70
CA LEU A 193 -3.31 -2.48 -2.73
C LEU A 193 -1.80 -2.47 -2.57
N ARG A 194 -1.10 -1.81 -3.49
CA ARG A 194 0.36 -1.64 -3.41
C ARG A 194 0.70 -0.16 -3.35
N VAL A 195 1.23 0.26 -2.21
CA VAL A 195 1.52 1.65 -1.91
C VAL A 195 2.77 2.07 -2.69
N VAL A 196 2.69 3.20 -3.37
CA VAL A 196 3.85 3.78 -4.05
C VAL A 196 4.62 4.61 -3.04
N ARG A 197 5.88 4.26 -2.78
CA ARG A 197 6.74 5.05 -1.90
C ARG A 197 7.00 6.43 -2.51
N PRO A 198 6.89 7.53 -1.73
CA PRO A 198 6.98 8.88 -2.25
C PRO A 198 8.40 9.29 -2.67
N ARG A 199 9.46 8.60 -2.20
CA ARG A 199 10.85 8.88 -2.57
C ARG A 199 11.61 7.61 -2.91
N ALA A 200 12.44 7.67 -3.95
CA ALA A 200 13.42 6.64 -4.24
C ALA A 200 14.57 6.64 -3.23
N PHE A 201 15.09 5.44 -2.91
CA PHE A 201 16.32 5.32 -2.15
C PHE A 201 17.49 5.92 -2.95
N THR A 202 18.42 6.55 -2.24
CA THR A 202 19.72 6.90 -2.82
C THR A 202 20.63 5.67 -2.85
N LEU A 203 21.64 5.66 -3.73
CA LEU A 203 22.63 4.59 -3.72
C LEU A 203 23.32 4.46 -2.35
N GLY A 204 23.57 5.58 -1.66
CA GLY A 204 24.15 5.56 -0.32
C GLY A 204 23.27 4.87 0.72
N GLU A 205 21.96 5.06 0.66
CA GLU A 205 21.01 4.37 1.54
C GLU A 205 20.97 2.86 1.26
N LEU A 206 21.06 2.46 -0.02
CA LEU A 206 21.13 1.05 -0.38
C LEU A 206 22.42 0.37 0.11
N VAL A 207 23.55 1.09 0.08
CA VAL A 207 24.82 0.61 0.67
C VAL A 207 24.67 0.48 2.19
N ALA A 208 24.11 1.49 2.86
CA ALA A 208 23.90 1.46 4.31
C ALA A 208 22.96 0.32 4.75
N ALA A 209 21.96 -0.01 3.92
CA ALA A 209 21.06 -1.14 4.13
C ALA A 209 21.68 -2.51 3.77
N GLY A 210 22.93 -2.56 3.29
CA GLY A 210 23.60 -3.80 2.87
C GLY A 210 23.07 -4.42 1.57
N THR A 211 22.26 -3.68 0.80
CA THR A 211 21.78 -4.13 -0.52
C THR A 211 22.90 -4.15 -1.55
N VAL A 212 23.84 -3.22 -1.43
CA VAL A 212 25.03 -3.12 -2.29
C VAL A 212 26.26 -3.54 -1.46
N PRO A 213 27.07 -4.50 -1.92
CA PRO A 213 28.26 -4.91 -1.20
C PRO A 213 29.31 -3.79 -1.14
N PRO A 214 30.24 -3.81 -0.17
CA PRO A 214 31.30 -2.82 -0.07
C PRO A 214 32.08 -2.64 -1.38
N GLY A 215 32.21 -1.39 -1.85
CA GLY A 215 32.87 -1.05 -3.11
C GLY A 215 32.03 -1.26 -4.37
N GLY A 216 30.85 -1.89 -4.27
CA GLY A 216 29.92 -2.05 -5.41
C GLY A 216 29.35 -0.71 -5.89
N ASP A 217 29.24 0.27 -5.00
CA ASP A 217 28.78 1.63 -5.31
C ASP A 217 29.74 2.36 -6.27
N LEU A 218 31.05 2.13 -6.16
CA LEU A 218 32.04 2.70 -7.08
C LEU A 218 31.83 2.18 -8.50
N VAL A 219 31.58 0.88 -8.65
CA VAL A 219 31.32 0.24 -9.95
C VAL A 219 30.02 0.78 -10.54
N LEU A 220 28.97 0.88 -9.73
CA LEU A 220 27.66 1.39 -10.16
C LEU A 220 27.73 2.86 -10.59
N ARG A 221 28.49 3.71 -9.89
CA ARG A 221 28.74 5.10 -10.30
C ARG A 221 29.49 5.19 -11.62
N ALA A 222 30.58 4.44 -11.75
CA ALA A 222 31.36 4.40 -12.98
C ALA A 222 30.51 3.93 -14.18
N LEU A 223 29.60 2.98 -13.97
CA LEU A 223 28.66 2.51 -14.98
C LEU A 223 27.75 3.64 -15.49
N ILE A 224 27.20 4.45 -14.58
CA ILE A 224 26.31 5.57 -14.94
C ILE A 224 27.10 6.70 -15.62
N GLU A 225 28.28 7.03 -15.14
CA GLU A 225 29.18 8.04 -15.72
C GLU A 225 29.65 7.66 -17.12
N ALA A 226 29.99 6.38 -17.34
CA ALA A 226 30.40 5.85 -18.63
C ALA A 226 29.23 5.67 -19.63
N ARG A 227 27.99 5.94 -19.21
CA ARG A 227 26.76 5.80 -20.02
C ARG A 227 26.61 4.42 -20.64
N LEU A 228 26.99 3.38 -19.90
CA LEU A 228 26.85 2.01 -20.37
C LEU A 228 25.38 1.60 -20.33
N SER A 229 24.95 0.86 -21.35
CA SER A 229 23.65 0.18 -21.37
C SER A 229 23.71 -1.06 -20.48
N PHE A 230 22.72 -1.24 -19.61
CA PHE A 230 22.69 -2.33 -18.64
C PHE A 230 21.27 -2.83 -18.35
N LEU A 231 21.19 -4.01 -17.75
CA LEU A 231 19.95 -4.62 -17.26
C LEU A 231 20.10 -4.93 -15.77
N VAL A 232 19.06 -4.63 -14.98
CA VAL A 232 18.95 -5.09 -13.59
C VAL A 232 18.03 -6.32 -13.56
N SER A 233 18.56 -7.48 -13.16
CA SER A 233 17.83 -8.75 -13.14
C SER A 233 17.70 -9.31 -11.71
N GLY A 234 16.75 -10.23 -11.51
CA GLY A 234 16.40 -10.78 -10.20
C GLY A 234 14.93 -11.19 -10.10
N GLY A 235 14.60 -11.97 -9.06
CA GLY A 235 13.22 -12.43 -8.80
C GLY A 235 12.24 -11.29 -8.50
N THR A 236 10.95 -11.60 -8.43
CA THR A 236 9.92 -10.65 -7.97
C THR A 236 10.25 -10.22 -6.53
N GLY A 237 10.13 -8.92 -6.23
CA GLY A 237 10.38 -8.39 -4.89
C GLY A 237 11.86 -8.20 -4.49
N THR A 238 12.84 -8.57 -5.32
CA THR A 238 14.27 -8.46 -4.95
C THR A 238 14.87 -7.05 -5.07
N GLY A 239 14.05 -6.00 -5.20
CA GLY A 239 14.51 -4.61 -5.23
C GLY A 239 15.05 -4.09 -6.57
N LYS A 240 14.77 -4.75 -7.70
CA LYS A 240 15.24 -4.31 -9.04
C LYS A 240 14.87 -2.86 -9.36
N THR A 241 13.58 -2.54 -9.28
CA THR A 241 13.05 -1.19 -9.53
C THR A 241 13.64 -0.18 -8.56
N THR A 242 13.86 -0.58 -7.31
CA THR A 242 14.49 0.25 -6.28
C THR A 242 15.93 0.61 -6.65
N LEU A 243 16.74 -0.38 -7.02
CA LEU A 243 18.11 -0.16 -7.45
C LEU A 243 18.16 0.70 -8.71
N LEU A 244 17.34 0.39 -9.72
CA LEU A 244 17.28 1.17 -10.95
C LEU A 244 16.91 2.63 -10.68
N SER A 245 15.89 2.88 -9.85
CA SER A 245 15.49 4.25 -9.48
C SER A 245 16.60 5.01 -8.75
N ALA A 246 17.39 4.33 -7.90
CA ALA A 246 18.54 4.93 -7.21
C ALA A 246 19.66 5.30 -8.17
N LEU A 247 19.96 4.43 -9.15
CA LEU A 247 20.97 4.67 -10.17
C LEU A 247 20.60 5.80 -11.12
N LEU A 248 19.31 5.91 -11.48
CA LEU A 248 18.81 6.99 -12.31
C LEU A 248 18.91 8.36 -11.62
N GLY A 249 18.90 8.41 -10.28
CA GLY A 249 19.19 9.63 -9.52
C GLY A 249 20.67 10.07 -9.57
N LEU A 250 21.58 9.22 -10.08
CA LEU A 250 22.99 9.56 -10.28
C LEU A 250 23.28 10.14 -11.67
N VAL A 251 22.30 10.12 -12.57
CA VAL A 251 22.40 10.70 -13.91
C VAL A 251 22.65 12.21 -13.80
N GLY A 252 23.49 12.75 -14.69
CA GLY A 252 23.85 14.17 -14.63
C GLY A 252 22.63 15.07 -14.87
N PRO A 253 22.46 16.19 -14.14
CA PRO A 253 21.25 17.02 -14.16
C PRO A 253 20.92 17.66 -15.52
N GLY A 254 21.89 17.68 -16.45
CA GLY A 254 21.70 18.15 -17.82
C GLY A 254 21.18 17.10 -18.80
N GLU A 255 21.09 15.83 -18.39
CA GLU A 255 20.61 14.72 -19.22
C GLU A 255 19.08 14.61 -19.13
N ARG A 256 18.42 14.18 -20.19
CA ARG A 256 16.98 13.92 -20.23
C ARG A 256 16.70 12.43 -20.11
N ILE A 257 15.94 12.05 -19.08
CA ILE A 257 15.53 10.66 -18.85
C ILE A 257 14.10 10.47 -19.36
N VAL A 258 13.89 9.48 -20.23
CA VAL A 258 12.54 9.06 -20.65
C VAL A 258 12.30 7.64 -20.16
N LEU A 259 11.29 7.48 -19.31
CA LEU A 259 10.87 6.22 -18.70
C LEU A 259 9.65 5.70 -19.45
N ALA A 260 9.72 4.47 -19.95
CA ALA A 260 8.60 3.75 -20.53
C ALA A 260 8.25 2.56 -19.61
N GLU A 261 7.05 2.57 -19.04
CA GLU A 261 6.62 1.60 -18.03
C GLU A 261 5.21 1.09 -18.33
N ASP A 262 4.93 -0.19 -18.06
CA ASP A 262 3.54 -0.69 -18.07
C ASP A 262 2.70 -0.04 -16.97
N SER A 263 3.35 0.19 -15.84
CA SER A 263 2.78 0.98 -14.77
C SER A 263 3.91 1.78 -14.16
N ALA A 264 3.75 3.10 -14.07
CA ALA A 264 4.82 3.98 -13.60
C ALA A 264 5.21 3.66 -12.14
N GLU A 265 6.36 3.02 -11.90
CA GLU A 265 6.92 2.73 -10.57
C GLU A 265 8.13 3.61 -10.28
N LEU A 266 8.96 3.85 -11.30
CA LEU A 266 10.21 4.57 -11.14
C LEU A 266 9.93 6.03 -10.78
N ARG A 267 10.63 6.52 -9.77
CA ARG A 267 10.55 7.91 -9.27
C ARG A 267 11.96 8.40 -8.91
N PRO A 268 12.89 8.46 -9.89
CA PRO A 268 14.25 8.90 -9.61
C PRO A 268 14.26 10.38 -9.20
N ASP A 269 15.15 10.72 -8.27
CA ASP A 269 15.41 12.10 -7.88
C ASP A 269 16.28 12.77 -8.96
N HIS A 270 15.64 13.30 -10.00
CA HIS A 270 16.30 13.90 -11.15
C HIS A 270 15.44 15.03 -11.75
N PRO A 271 16.01 16.20 -12.10
CA PRO A 271 15.23 17.38 -12.50
C PRO A 271 14.52 17.24 -13.84
N HIS A 272 14.97 16.32 -14.71
CA HIS A 272 14.47 16.19 -16.08
C HIS A 272 14.07 14.76 -16.43
N VAL A 273 12.90 14.35 -15.95
CA VAL A 273 12.33 13.00 -16.13
C VAL A 273 10.99 13.09 -16.84
N VAL A 274 10.80 12.28 -17.87
CA VAL A 274 9.52 12.11 -18.57
C VAL A 274 9.01 10.70 -18.30
N HIS A 275 7.79 10.58 -17.80
CA HIS A 275 7.13 9.30 -17.59
C HIS A 275 6.14 9.01 -18.71
N LEU A 276 6.31 7.87 -19.36
CA LEU A 276 5.36 7.29 -20.30
C LEU A 276 4.81 6.01 -19.68
N GLU A 277 3.48 5.88 -19.65
CA GLU A 277 2.78 4.73 -19.08
C GLU A 277 1.90 4.09 -20.14
N THR A 278 1.80 2.76 -20.14
CA THR A 278 0.94 2.06 -21.10
C THR A 278 -0.51 2.33 -20.78
N ARG A 279 -1.37 2.16 -21.78
CA ARG A 279 -2.80 2.40 -21.63
C ARG A 279 -3.56 1.20 -22.18
N PRO A 280 -4.38 0.51 -21.37
CA PRO A 280 -5.23 -0.53 -21.90
C PRO A 280 -6.27 0.06 -22.86
N ALA A 281 -6.80 -0.79 -23.73
CA ALA A 281 -7.91 -0.41 -24.60
C ALA A 281 -9.12 0.08 -23.78
N ASN A 282 -9.90 0.99 -24.36
CA ASN A 282 -11.18 1.42 -23.84
C ASN A 282 -12.22 0.28 -23.90
N GLN A 283 -13.46 0.57 -23.52
CA GLN A 283 -14.50 -0.46 -23.48
C GLN A 283 -14.85 -1.06 -24.85
N GLU A 284 -14.56 -0.34 -25.93
CA GLU A 284 -14.80 -0.72 -27.33
C GLU A 284 -13.58 -1.40 -27.95
N GLY A 285 -12.51 -1.66 -27.17
CA GLY A 285 -11.27 -2.24 -27.67
C GLY A 285 -10.34 -1.25 -28.38
N ALA A 286 -10.67 0.05 -28.38
CA ALA A 286 -9.90 1.08 -29.04
C ALA A 286 -8.90 1.77 -28.10
N GLY A 287 -7.81 2.29 -28.66
CA GLY A 287 -6.87 3.14 -27.93
C GLY A 287 -5.89 2.42 -27.01
N LEU A 288 -5.65 1.12 -27.21
CA LEU A 288 -4.51 0.44 -26.61
C LEU A 288 -3.21 1.17 -26.95
N VAL A 289 -2.37 1.41 -25.94
CA VAL A 289 -1.00 1.91 -26.10
C VAL A 289 -0.09 0.91 -25.42
N THR A 290 0.73 0.23 -26.20
CA THR A 290 1.63 -0.82 -25.73
C THR A 290 2.98 -0.27 -25.31
N LEU A 291 3.77 -1.05 -24.57
CA LEU A 291 5.13 -0.67 -24.19
C LEU A 291 6.03 -0.47 -25.42
N GLU A 292 5.81 -1.24 -26.49
CA GLU A 292 6.44 -1.03 -27.80
C GLU A 292 6.14 0.36 -28.36
N ASP A 293 4.87 0.79 -28.31
CA ASP A 293 4.48 2.12 -28.77
C ASP A 293 5.21 3.20 -27.97
N LEU A 294 5.29 3.04 -26.64
CA LEU A 294 6.00 3.99 -25.77
C LEU A 294 7.47 4.10 -26.13
N VAL A 295 8.18 2.97 -26.30
CA VAL A 295 9.60 2.95 -26.68
C VAL A 295 9.80 3.67 -28.02
N ARG A 296 8.95 3.39 -29.01
CA ARG A 296 9.02 4.05 -30.32
C ARG A 296 8.78 5.55 -30.23
N GLN A 297 7.86 6.01 -29.39
CA GLN A 297 7.64 7.45 -29.20
C GLN A 297 8.76 8.09 -28.39
N ALA A 298 9.28 7.41 -27.36
CA ALA A 298 10.36 7.91 -26.51
C ALA A 298 11.60 8.29 -27.32
N LEU A 299 11.96 7.50 -28.34
CA LEU A 299 13.09 7.80 -29.24
C LEU A 299 12.92 9.12 -30.01
N ARG A 300 11.69 9.61 -30.21
CA ARG A 300 11.41 10.90 -30.85
C ARG A 300 11.43 12.07 -29.86
N MET A 301 11.59 11.80 -28.57
CA MET A 301 11.58 12.80 -27.51
C MET A 301 12.99 13.29 -27.14
N ARG A 302 14.00 12.99 -27.96
CA ARG A 302 15.43 13.31 -27.74
C ARG A 302 15.90 12.88 -26.33
N PRO A 303 15.76 11.59 -25.95
CA PRO A 303 16.26 11.13 -24.67
C PRO A 303 17.80 11.11 -24.66
N ASP A 304 18.41 11.49 -23.54
CA ASP A 304 19.82 11.14 -23.26
C ASP A 304 19.91 9.77 -22.57
N ARG A 305 18.84 9.38 -21.85
CA ARG A 305 18.65 8.06 -21.25
C ARG A 305 17.26 7.52 -21.59
N LEU A 306 17.19 6.36 -22.24
CA LEU A 306 15.94 5.62 -22.41
C LEU A 306 15.89 4.46 -21.40
N VAL A 307 14.83 4.39 -20.60
CA VAL A 307 14.65 3.33 -19.62
C VAL A 307 13.33 2.62 -19.90
N VAL A 308 13.39 1.30 -19.95
CA VAL A 308 12.20 0.43 -20.01
C VAL A 308 12.07 -0.23 -18.64
N GLY A 309 10.97 0.04 -17.94
CA GLY A 309 10.80 -0.36 -16.54
C GLY A 309 10.88 -1.86 -16.32
N GLU A 310 10.29 -2.64 -17.22
CA GLU A 310 10.41 -4.09 -17.23
C GLU A 310 10.28 -4.61 -18.66
N VAL A 311 11.05 -5.64 -18.99
CA VAL A 311 11.00 -6.31 -20.30
C VAL A 311 10.50 -7.74 -20.08
N ARG A 312 9.28 -8.04 -20.53
CA ARG A 312 8.58 -9.32 -20.43
C ARG A 312 8.24 -9.93 -21.80
N GLY A 313 8.41 -9.21 -22.91
CA GLY A 313 7.93 -9.62 -24.23
C GLY A 313 8.63 -8.96 -25.42
N GLY A 314 7.85 -8.69 -26.47
CA GLY A 314 8.34 -8.25 -27.79
C GLY A 314 9.03 -6.88 -27.81
N GLU A 315 8.82 -6.06 -26.79
CA GLU A 315 9.48 -4.77 -26.60
C GLU A 315 11.02 -4.89 -26.50
N VAL A 316 11.54 -6.08 -26.17
CA VAL A 316 12.99 -6.34 -26.12
C VAL A 316 13.68 -6.01 -27.45
N VAL A 317 13.03 -6.27 -28.59
CA VAL A 317 13.60 -6.01 -29.92
C VAL A 317 13.79 -4.51 -30.13
N HIS A 318 12.80 -3.72 -29.71
CA HIS A 318 12.83 -2.27 -29.84
C HIS A 318 13.84 -1.63 -28.87
N LEU A 319 13.97 -2.18 -27.67
CA LEU A 319 15.02 -1.79 -26.73
C LEU A 319 16.41 -2.05 -27.33
N LEU A 320 16.66 -3.25 -27.85
CA LEU A 320 17.94 -3.59 -28.48
C LEU A 320 18.22 -2.74 -29.72
N ALA A 321 17.18 -2.38 -30.50
CA ALA A 321 17.32 -1.44 -31.61
C ALA A 321 17.71 -0.04 -31.12
N ALA A 322 17.14 0.44 -30.01
CA ALA A 322 17.51 1.72 -29.41
C ALA A 322 18.99 1.75 -29.02
N LEU A 323 19.49 0.68 -28.37
CA LEU A 323 20.90 0.54 -27.99
C LEU A 323 21.85 0.66 -29.20
N ASN A 324 21.45 0.13 -30.35
CA ASN A 324 22.24 0.21 -31.58
C ASN A 324 22.24 1.61 -32.22
N THR A 325 21.32 2.50 -31.81
CA THR A 325 21.23 3.89 -32.32
C THR A 325 21.89 4.93 -31.41
N GLY A 326 22.65 4.48 -30.40
CA GLY A 326 23.38 5.36 -29.49
C GLY A 326 22.54 5.97 -28.36
N HIS A 327 21.45 5.30 -27.97
CA HIS A 327 20.63 5.61 -26.80
C HIS A 327 20.81 4.56 -25.71
#